data_AF-A0A968AJ47-F1
#
_entry.id   AF-A0A968AJ47-F1
#
_cell.length_a   1.000
_cell.length_b   1.000
_cell.length_c   1.000
_cell.angle_alpha   90.00
_cell.angle_beta   90.00
_cell.angle_gamma   90.00
#
_symmetry.space_group_name_H-M   'P 1'
#
loop_
_entity.id
_entity.type
_entity.pdbx_description
1 polymer ?
#
loop_
_entity_poly.entity_id
_entity_poly.type
_entity_poly.pdbx_seq_one_letter_code
_entity_poly.pdbx_strand_id
1 'polypeptide(L)'
;SDAAGATTTGTVNITITPVNDAPVLANKVAVNVDEGASVVIADSDLRVTDADNVTSQIAYTVTGGPSNGRLELTTGPGVAISSFTQADIDAGRLNYVHDGSETTSDAF
;
A
#
# COMPACT_ATOMS: atom_id res chain seq x y z
N SER A 1 69.31 -7.35 13.81
CA SER A 1 68.30 -6.28 13.61
C SER A 1 67.18 -6.88 12.81
N ASP A 2 65.95 -6.83 13.34
CA ASP A 2 64.77 -7.43 12.72
C ASP A 2 64.40 -6.74 11.41
N ALA A 3 63.80 -7.51 10.50
CA ALA A 3 63.06 -6.94 9.38
C ALA A 3 61.62 -6.80 9.86
N ALA A 4 61.27 -5.58 10.26
CA ALA A 4 59.94 -5.14 10.68
C ALA A 4 58.83 -5.76 9.81
N GLY A 5 57.78 -6.25 10.47
CA GLY A 5 56.60 -6.84 9.85
C GLY A 5 55.95 -5.90 8.84
N ALA A 6 56.24 -6.12 7.57
CA ALA A 6 55.62 -5.41 6.46
C ALA A 6 54.14 -5.81 6.37
N THR A 7 53.26 -4.99 6.92
CA THR A 7 51.82 -5.09 6.67
C THR A 7 51.51 -4.40 5.35
N THR A 8 51.10 -5.17 4.35
CA THR A 8 50.50 -4.65 3.12
C THR A 8 49.02 -4.40 3.37
N THR A 9 48.52 -3.20 3.09
CA THR A 9 47.09 -2.89 3.14
C THR A 9 46.55 -2.94 1.71
N GLY A 10 45.75 -3.96 1.40
CA GLY A 10 44.99 -4.04 0.16
C GLY A 10 43.56 -3.56 0.39
N THR A 11 43.06 -2.68 -0.49
CA THR A 11 41.65 -2.32 -0.51
C THR A 11 40.84 -3.45 -1.13
N VAL A 12 39.93 -4.06 -0.36
CA VAL A 12 38.96 -5.01 -0.88
C VAL A 12 37.71 -4.23 -1.28
N ASN A 13 37.43 -4.17 -2.59
CA ASN A 13 36.18 -3.61 -3.08
C ASN A 13 35.09 -4.68 -2.96
N ILE A 14 34.25 -4.58 -1.93
CA ILE A 14 33.05 -5.42 -1.80
C ILE A 14 31.93 -4.75 -2.57
N THR A 15 31.55 -5.34 -3.70
CA THR A 15 30.36 -4.92 -4.46
C THR A 15 29.17 -5.73 -3.98
N ILE A 16 28.23 -5.10 -3.27
CA ILE A 16 26.93 -5.70 -2.94
C ILE A 16 25.99 -5.36 -4.10
N THR A 17 25.51 -6.38 -4.81
CA THR A 17 24.40 -6.21 -5.76
C THR A 17 23.09 -6.24 -4.97
N PRO A 18 22.29 -5.16 -4.95
CA PRO A 18 21.00 -5.19 -4.27
C PRO A 18 20.07 -6.20 -4.95
N VAL A 19 19.37 -7.00 -4.14
CA VAL A 19 18.32 -7.92 -4.57
C VAL A 19 17.01 -7.32 -4.09
N ASN A 20 16.04 -7.13 -4.98
CA ASN A 20 14.72 -6.61 -4.61
C ASN A 20 13.95 -7.68 -3.80
N ASP A 21 13.59 -7.36 -2.57
CA ASP A 21 12.74 -8.15 -1.70
C ASP A 21 11.27 -8.07 -2.14
N ALA A 22 10.43 -8.99 -1.65
CA ALA A 22 9.00 -9.00 -1.96
C ALA A 22 8.22 -8.11 -0.98
N PRO A 23 7.11 -7.47 -1.42
CA PRO A 23 6.26 -6.71 -0.52
C PRO A 23 5.62 -7.56 0.57
N VAL A 24 5.48 -7.00 1.76
CA VAL A 24 4.87 -7.62 2.94
C VAL A 24 3.56 -6.93 3.28
N LEU A 25 2.47 -7.71 3.40
CA LEU A 25 1.18 -7.22 3.89
C LEU A 25 1.23 -7.09 5.42
N ALA A 26 1.34 -5.85 5.91
CA ALA A 26 1.42 -5.56 7.33
C ALA A 26 0.03 -5.54 7.98
N ASN A 27 -0.94 -4.87 7.37
CA ASN A 27 -2.31 -4.76 7.87
C ASN A 27 -3.34 -5.08 6.80
N LYS A 28 -4.41 -5.77 7.20
CA LYS A 28 -5.63 -6.02 6.43
C LYS A 28 -6.80 -6.23 7.38
N VAL A 29 -7.48 -5.17 7.73
CA VAL A 29 -8.64 -5.15 8.61
C VAL A 29 -9.89 -4.85 7.79
N ALA A 30 -10.99 -5.53 8.10
CA ALA A 30 -12.26 -5.23 7.47
C ALA A 30 -12.78 -3.88 8.00
N VAL A 31 -13.26 -3.03 7.09
CA VAL A 31 -13.87 -1.75 7.43
C VAL A 31 -15.37 -1.86 7.22
N ASN A 32 -16.15 -1.55 8.26
CA ASN A 32 -17.61 -1.48 8.20
C ASN A 32 -18.03 -0.04 7.91
N VAL A 33 -18.95 0.14 6.97
CA VAL A 33 -19.44 1.44 6.53
C VAL A 33 -20.95 1.37 6.46
N ASP A 34 -21.61 2.28 7.16
CA ASP A 34 -23.06 2.40 7.12
C ASP A 34 -23.52 2.81 5.71
N GLU A 35 -24.74 2.44 5.35
CA GLU A 35 -25.32 2.77 4.05
C GLU A 35 -25.36 4.29 3.84
N GLY A 36 -24.93 4.72 2.65
CA GLY A 36 -24.80 6.13 2.29
C GLY A 36 -23.65 6.89 2.99
N ALA A 37 -22.90 6.24 3.88
CA ALA A 37 -21.74 6.84 4.52
C ALA A 37 -20.45 6.64 3.70
N SER A 38 -19.37 7.28 4.16
CA SER A 38 -18.03 7.11 3.61
C SER A 38 -16.99 7.01 4.71
N VAL A 39 -15.87 6.37 4.41
CA VAL A 39 -14.78 6.14 5.36
C VAL A 39 -13.42 6.24 4.66
N VAL A 40 -12.49 6.94 5.30
CA VAL A 40 -11.09 6.96 4.87
C VAL A 40 -10.46 5.62 5.22
N ILE A 41 -9.82 4.98 4.24
CA ILE A 41 -9.03 3.77 4.47
C ILE A 41 -7.63 4.21 4.92
N ALA A 42 -7.29 3.92 6.18
CA ALA A 42 -6.03 4.32 6.79
C ALA A 42 -5.03 3.16 6.88
N ASP A 43 -3.80 3.46 7.27
CA ASP A 43 -2.74 2.47 7.54
C ASP A 43 -3.15 1.37 8.52
N SER A 44 -4.04 1.68 9.47
CA SER A 44 -4.58 0.69 10.41
C SER A 44 -5.42 -0.38 9.71
N ASP A 45 -6.02 -0.04 8.58
CA ASP A 45 -6.96 -0.88 7.85
C ASP A 45 -6.25 -1.65 6.74
N LEU A 46 -5.35 -0.99 6.01
CA LEU A 46 -4.61 -1.58 4.91
C LEU A 46 -3.20 -1.00 4.85
N ARG A 47 -2.18 -1.85 4.93
CA ARG A 47 -0.79 -1.43 4.82
C ARG A 47 0.08 -2.52 4.22
N VAL A 48 0.86 -2.16 3.21
CA VAL A 48 1.93 -2.97 2.62
C VAL A 48 3.24 -2.21 2.77
N THR A 49 4.29 -2.93 3.14
CA THR A 49 5.66 -2.41 3.23
C THR A 49 6.58 -3.21 2.33
N ASP A 50 7.59 -2.56 1.79
CA ASP A 50 8.63 -3.20 0.99
C ASP A 50 9.98 -2.60 1.41
N ALA A 51 11.03 -3.42 1.47
CA ALA A 51 12.34 -2.96 1.94
C ALA A 51 13.07 -2.10 0.89
N ASP A 52 12.74 -2.28 -0.39
CA ASP A 52 13.40 -1.66 -1.54
C ASP A 52 12.54 -0.58 -2.22
N ASN A 53 11.23 -0.55 -1.92
CA ASN A 53 10.31 0.40 -2.53
C ASN A 53 9.75 1.42 -1.52
N VAL A 54 9.74 2.69 -1.92
CA VAL A 54 9.04 3.73 -1.16
C VAL A 54 7.52 3.61 -1.38
N THR A 55 6.71 4.21 -0.51
CA THR A 55 5.25 4.02 -0.53
C THR A 55 4.56 4.49 -1.81
N SER A 56 5.16 5.42 -2.56
CA SER A 56 4.65 5.84 -3.88
C SER A 56 4.94 4.83 -5.01
N GLN A 57 5.82 3.85 -4.79
CA GLN A 57 6.16 2.79 -5.73
C GLN A 57 5.35 1.50 -5.45
N ILE A 58 4.70 1.41 -4.29
CA ILE A 58 3.84 0.28 -3.91
C ILE A 58 2.42 0.58 -4.41
N ALA A 59 2.01 -0.10 -5.49
CA ALA A 59 0.70 0.07 -6.11
C ALA A 59 -0.25 -1.08 -5.75
N TYR A 60 -1.50 -0.73 -5.48
CA TYR A 60 -2.62 -1.63 -5.27
C TYR A 60 -3.48 -1.68 -6.53
N THR A 61 -3.98 -2.87 -6.87
CA THR A 61 -4.98 -3.06 -7.92
C THR A 61 -6.20 -3.75 -7.33
N VAL A 62 -7.37 -3.17 -7.57
CA VAL A 62 -8.65 -3.69 -7.11
C VAL A 62 -9.11 -4.76 -8.11
N THR A 63 -9.01 -6.03 -7.74
CA THR A 63 -9.36 -7.17 -8.61
C THR A 63 -10.81 -7.61 -8.47
N GLY A 64 -11.44 -7.33 -7.33
CA GLY A 64 -12.87 -7.47 -7.08
C GLY A 64 -13.35 -6.22 -6.36
N GLY A 65 -13.91 -5.28 -7.11
CA GLY A 65 -14.39 -4.00 -6.57
C GLY A 65 -15.62 -4.16 -5.67
N PRO A 66 -15.93 -3.15 -4.85
CA PRO A 66 -17.14 -3.16 -4.04
C PRO A 66 -18.40 -3.18 -4.90
N SER A 67 -19.42 -3.93 -4.46
CA SER A 67 -20.70 -4.03 -5.16
C SER A 67 -21.67 -2.88 -4.85
N ASN A 68 -21.56 -2.29 -3.64
CA ASN A 68 -22.50 -1.29 -3.12
C ASN A 68 -21.80 0.05 -2.86
N GLY A 69 -20.86 0.43 -3.72
CA GLY A 69 -20.05 1.62 -3.51
C GLY A 69 -18.88 1.73 -4.45
N ARG A 70 -17.94 2.61 -4.09
CA ARG A 70 -16.71 2.82 -4.86
C ARG A 70 -15.55 3.18 -3.94
N LEU A 71 -14.35 2.91 -4.43
CA LEU A 71 -13.15 3.57 -3.94
C LEU A 71 -12.92 4.84 -4.75
N GLU A 72 -12.48 5.91 -4.10
CA GLU A 72 -12.11 7.17 -4.74
C GLU A 72 -10.93 7.82 -4.01
N LEU A 73 -10.25 8.75 -4.68
CA LEU A 73 -9.28 9.63 -4.04
C LEU A 73 -9.91 10.98 -3.70
N THR A 74 -9.47 11.61 -2.62
CA THR A 74 -9.88 12.98 -2.26
C THR A 74 -9.55 14.02 -3.33
N THR A 75 -8.61 13.73 -4.23
CA THR A 75 -8.26 14.58 -5.39
C THR A 75 -9.25 14.43 -6.56
N GLY A 76 -10.12 13.42 -6.54
CA GLY A 76 -11.12 13.14 -7.56
C GLY A 76 -12.41 12.59 -6.94
N PRO A 77 -13.10 13.37 -6.08
CA PRO A 77 -14.32 12.91 -5.42
C PRO A 77 -15.40 12.59 -6.46
N GLY A 78 -16.14 11.51 -6.24
CA GLY A 78 -17.15 11.00 -7.16
C GLY A 78 -16.58 10.11 -8.29
N VAL A 79 -15.26 10.03 -8.46
CA VAL A 79 -14.62 9.25 -9.52
C VAL A 79 -14.13 7.93 -8.96
N ALA A 80 -14.73 6.83 -9.42
CA ALA A 80 -14.31 5.49 -9.04
C ALA A 80 -12.89 5.20 -9.55
N ILE A 81 -12.07 4.60 -8.68
CA ILE A 81 -10.71 4.16 -9.01
C ILE A 81 -10.59 2.64 -8.86
N SER A 82 -9.69 2.04 -9.64
CA SER A 82 -9.31 0.63 -9.55
C SER A 82 -7.86 0.42 -9.12
N SER A 83 -7.11 1.51 -8.89
CA SER A 83 -5.73 1.47 -8.39
C SER A 83 -5.40 2.72 -7.58
N PHE A 84 -4.49 2.55 -6.63
CA PHE A 84 -3.94 3.59 -5.75
C PHE A 84 -2.60 3.08 -5.19
N THR A 85 -1.88 3.92 -4.46
CA THR A 85 -0.57 3.61 -3.87
C THR A 85 -0.62 3.57 -2.35
N GLN A 86 0.39 2.97 -1.70
CA GLN A 86 0.54 3.09 -0.24
C GLN A 86 0.65 4.57 0.17
N ALA A 87 1.30 5.41 -0.63
CA ALA A 87 1.35 6.86 -0.38
C ALA A 87 -0.02 7.57 -0.43
N ASP A 88 -1.02 7.01 -1.12
CA ASP A 88 -2.39 7.54 -1.08
C ASP A 88 -3.06 7.23 0.26
N ILE A 89 -2.81 6.05 0.84
CA ILE A 89 -3.27 5.65 2.17
C ILE A 89 -2.56 6.46 3.25
N ASP A 90 -1.23 6.56 3.20
CA ASP A 90 -0.42 7.31 4.17
C ASP A 90 -0.84 8.79 4.26
N ALA A 91 -1.29 9.34 3.13
CA ALA A 91 -1.77 10.72 3.02
C ALA A 91 -3.27 10.89 3.37
N GLY A 92 -3.95 9.81 3.76
CA GLY A 92 -5.39 9.83 4.08
C GLY A 92 -6.28 10.18 2.89
N ARG A 93 -5.85 9.86 1.66
CA ARG A 93 -6.56 10.25 0.43
C ARG A 93 -7.50 9.18 -0.09
N LEU A 94 -7.33 7.92 0.30
CA LEU A 94 -8.20 6.84 -0.15
C LEU A 94 -9.49 6.81 0.66
N ASN A 95 -10.62 6.91 -0.03
CA ASN A 95 -11.95 6.88 0.57
C ASN A 95 -12.78 5.75 -0.03
N TYR A 96 -13.54 5.04 0.80
CA TYR A 96 -14.65 4.23 0.35
C TYR A 96 -15.95 5.03 0.53
N VAL A 97 -16.80 5.04 -0.49
CA VAL A 97 -18.12 5.67 -0.44
C VAL A 97 -19.17 4.63 -0.75
N HIS A 98 -20.05 4.36 0.22
CA HIS A 98 -21.23 3.53 0.00
C HIS A 98 -22.23 4.30 -0.86
N ASP A 99 -22.82 3.65 -1.85
CA ASP A 99 -23.76 4.28 -2.80
C ASP A 99 -25.19 4.48 -2.26
N GLY A 100 -25.44 4.11 -1.00
CA GLY A 100 -26.78 4.12 -0.40
C GLY A 100 -27.76 3.11 -1.03
N SER A 101 -27.27 2.12 -1.80
CA SER A 101 -28.12 1.04 -2.27
C SER A 101 -28.50 0.14 -1.09
N GLU A 102 -29.79 0.11 -0.80
CA GLU A 102 -30.39 -0.83 0.13
C GLU A 102 -30.46 -2.20 -0.58
N THR A 103 -29.53 -3.12 -0.34
CA THR A 103 -29.77 -4.53 -0.72
C THR A 103 -30.72 -5.16 0.30
N THR A 104 -31.94 -4.64 0.43
CA THR A 104 -32.99 -5.17 1.32
C THR A 104 -34.08 -5.95 0.59
N SER A 105 -33.94 -6.17 -0.72
CA SER A 105 -34.87 -6.99 -1.52
C SER A 105 -34.13 -8.08 -2.31
N ASP A 106 -34.42 -9.33 -1.98
CA ASP A 106 -34.25 -10.50 -2.85
C ASP A 106 -35.60 -10.80 -3.54
N ALA A 107 -35.58 -11.33 -4.76
CA ALA A 107 -36.78 -11.63 -5.53
C ALA A 107 -36.73 -13.08 -6.05
N PHE A 108 -37.78 -13.85 -5.77
CA PHE A 108 -38.11 -15.12 -6.41
C PHE A 108 -39.24 -14.93 -7.42
#